data_AF-A0A7V6GUY9-F1
#
_entry.id   AF-A0A7V6GUY9-F1
#
_cell.length_a   1.000
_cell.length_b   1.000
_cell.length_c   1.000
_cell.angle_alpha   90.00
_cell.angle_beta   90.00
_cell.angle_gamma   90.00
#
_symmetry.space_group_name_H-M   'P 1'
#
loop_
_entity.id
_entity.type
_entity.pdbx_description
1 polymer ?
#
loop_
_entity_poly.entity_id
_entity_poly.type
_entity_poly.pdbx_seq_one_letter_code
_entity_poly.pdbx_strand_id
1 'polypeptide(L)' 'INGYVPKELPPPDYYAVMKELHAIGSNLNQIAARANAIGHIDRTTFQYEANRLRKAVLDIQTAVTSPERRVENG' A
#
# COMPACT_ATOMS: atom_id res chain seq x y z
N ILE A 1 26.45 -14.25 -13.95
CA ILE A 1 26.20 -13.08 -13.08
C ILE A 1 24.84 -12.53 -13.50
N ASN A 2 23.82 -12.64 -12.63
CA ASN A 2 22.39 -12.50 -12.97
C ASN A 2 22.04 -11.09 -13.45
N GLY A 3 21.36 -10.99 -14.61
CA GLY A 3 21.02 -9.75 -15.35
C GLY A 3 20.00 -8.80 -14.69
N TYR A 4 20.16 -8.51 -13.39
CA TYR A 4 19.36 -7.53 -12.66
C TYR A 4 20.28 -6.46 -12.06
N VAL A 5 19.89 -5.19 -12.18
CA VAL A 5 20.56 -4.06 -11.52
C VAL A 5 19.85 -3.85 -10.17
N PRO A 6 20.57 -3.83 -9.03
CA PRO A 6 19.96 -3.47 -7.74
C PRO A 6 19.30 -2.09 -7.84
N LYS A 7 18.05 -1.97 -7.40
CA LYS A 7 17.31 -0.70 -7.44
C LYS A 7 17.91 0.31 -6.47
N GLU A 8 17.93 1.57 -6.86
CA GLU A 8 18.23 2.67 -5.94
C GLU A 8 17.24 2.67 -4.77
N LEU A 9 17.69 3.17 -3.61
CA LEU A 9 16.84 3.33 -2.43
C LEU A 9 15.57 4.10 -2.80
N PRO A 10 14.38 3.72 -2.27
CA PRO A 10 13.16 4.50 -2.47
C PRO A 10 13.41 5.97 -2.11
N PRO A 11 12.87 6.92 -2.88
CA PRO A 11 13.09 8.33 -2.62
C PRO A 11 12.49 8.71 -1.24
N PRO A 12 13.03 9.74 -0.55
CA PRO A 12 12.61 10.07 0.82
C PRO A 12 11.11 10.36 0.97
N ASP A 13 10.48 10.89 -0.07
CA ASP A 13 9.04 11.16 -0.16
C ASP A 13 8.17 9.89 -0.14
N TYR A 14 8.69 8.75 -0.65
CA TYR A 14 8.01 7.45 -0.58
C TYR A 14 7.66 7.07 0.86
N TYR A 15 8.59 7.27 1.80
CA TYR A 15 8.35 6.94 3.20
C TYR A 15 7.29 7.85 3.84
N ALA A 16 7.21 9.12 3.42
CA ALA A 16 6.16 10.03 3.84
C ALA A 16 4.79 9.56 3.35
N VAL A 17 4.67 9.21 2.06
CA VAL A 17 3.44 8.67 1.46
C VAL A 17 3.00 7.38 2.15
N MET A 18 3.92 6.45 2.41
CA MET A 18 3.58 5.19 3.09
C MET A 18 3.09 5.41 4.53
N LYS A 19 3.66 6.39 5.23
CA LYS A 19 3.21 6.77 6.58
C LYS A 19 1.79 7.35 6.56
N GLU A 20 1.47 8.18 5.58
CA GLU A 20 0.11 8.73 5.39
C GLU A 20 -0.90 7.63 5.06
N LEU A 21 -0.57 6.72 4.15
CA LEU A 21 -1.43 5.58 3.81
C LEU A 21 -1.69 4.68 5.02
N HIS A 22 -0.68 4.45 5.86
CA HIS A 22 -0.85 3.72 7.11
C HIS A 22 -1.80 4.45 8.08
N ALA A 23 -1.66 5.77 8.22
CA ALA A 23 -2.54 6.57 9.07
C ALA A 23 -4.00 6.54 8.58
N ILE A 24 -4.22 6.60 7.27
CA ILE A 24 -5.55 6.45 6.66
C ILE A 24 -6.15 5.08 7.01
N GLY A 25 -5.39 3.99 6.86
CA GLY A 25 -5.85 2.66 7.23
C GLY A 25 -6.20 2.54 8.72
N SER A 26 -5.42 3.15 9.60
CA SER A 26 -5.71 3.20 11.04
C SER A 26 -7.01 3.94 11.35
N ASN A 27 -7.23 5.11 10.72
CA ASN A 27 -8.46 5.88 10.89
C ASN A 27 -9.71 5.10 10.43
N LEU A 28 -9.62 4.39 9.30
CA LEU A 28 -10.70 3.54 8.80
C LEU A 28 -11.03 2.41 9.79
N ASN A 29 -10.01 1.74 10.34
CA ASN A 29 -10.22 0.71 11.36
C ASN A 29 -10.92 1.26 12.61
N GLN A 30 -10.57 2.47 13.05
CA GLN A 30 -11.24 3.09 14.19
C GLN A 30 -12.70 3.46 13.89
N ILE A 31 -12.99 3.98 12.68
CA ILE A 31 -14.37 4.27 12.25
C ILE A 31 -15.18 2.97 12.25
N ALA A 32 -14.63 1.87 11.72
CA ALA A 32 -15.31 0.58 11.72
C ALA A 32 -15.54 0.03 13.12
N ALA A 33 -14.57 0.15 14.03
CA ALA A 33 -14.74 -0.28 15.42
C ALA A 33 -15.87 0.50 16.11
N ARG A 34 -15.91 1.83 15.95
CA ARG A 34 -16.98 2.69 16.48
C ARG A 34 -18.34 2.35 15.88
N ALA A 35 -18.41 2.18 14.56
CA ALA A 35 -19.65 1.87 13.85
C ALA A 35 -20.19 0.46 14.18
N ASN A 36 -19.32 -0.54 14.37
CA ASN A 36 -19.69 -1.86 14.85
C ASN A 36 -20.25 -1.82 16.29
N ALA A 37 -19.66 -1.02 17.17
CA ALA A 37 -20.12 -0.89 18.55
C ALA A 37 -21.54 -0.28 18.66
N ILE A 38 -21.96 0.51 17.67
CA ILE A 38 -23.30 1.12 17.59
C ILE A 38 -24.24 0.38 16.62
N GLY A 39 -23.80 -0.72 15.99
CA GLY A 39 -24.62 -1.52 15.07
C GLY A 39 -24.82 -0.96 13.65
N HIS A 40 -24.02 0.02 13.22
CA HIS A 40 -24.24 0.78 11.98
C HIS A 40 -23.12 0.64 10.95
N ILE A 41 -22.67 -0.59 10.63
CA ILE A 41 -21.73 -0.78 9.50
C ILE A 41 -22.10 -1.96 8.62
N ASP A 42 -22.09 -1.72 7.31
CA ASP A 42 -22.03 -2.79 6.32
C ASP A 42 -20.62 -3.37 6.30
N ARG A 43 -20.46 -4.50 7.01
CA ARG A 43 -19.19 -5.21 7.15
C ARG A 43 -18.63 -5.68 5.81
N THR A 44 -19.47 -6.04 4.85
CA THR A 44 -19.05 -6.55 3.54
C THR A 44 -18.44 -5.42 2.72
N THR A 45 -19.13 -4.27 2.65
CA THR A 45 -18.63 -3.08 1.96
C THR A 45 -17.34 -2.57 2.61
N PHE A 46 -17.27 -2.53 3.94
CA PHE A 46 -16.05 -2.12 4.65
C PHE A 46 -14.87 -3.04 4.32
N GLN A 47 -15.06 -4.36 4.36
CA GLN A 47 -13.99 -5.31 4.05
C GLN A 47 -13.51 -5.18 2.60
N TYR A 48 -14.43 -4.94 1.66
CA TYR A 48 -14.10 -4.71 0.26
C TYR A 48 -13.19 -3.49 0.08
N GLU A 49 -13.55 -2.35 0.67
CA GLU A 49 -12.74 -1.13 0.57
C GLU A 49 -11.41 -1.23 1.32
N ALA A 50 -11.38 -1.89 2.48
CA ALA A 50 -10.14 -2.16 3.20
C ALA A 50 -9.17 -3.02 2.36
N ASN A 51 -9.69 -4.02 1.64
CA ASN A 51 -8.89 -4.85 0.74
C ASN A 51 -8.38 -4.05 -0.48
N ARG A 52 -9.21 -3.15 -1.04
CA ARG A 52 -8.79 -2.25 -2.12
C ARG A 52 -7.65 -1.33 -1.69
N LEU A 53 -7.77 -0.71 -0.51
CA LEU A 53 -6.70 0.13 0.04
C LEU A 53 -5.42 -0.67 0.22
N ARG A 54 -5.51 -1.86 0.83
CA ARG A 54 -4.34 -2.75 0.99
C ARG A 54 -3.68 -3.08 -0.34
N LYS A 55 -4.48 -3.39 -1.37
CA LYS A 55 -3.96 -3.68 -2.71
C LYS A 55 -3.23 -2.48 -3.30
N ALA A 56 -3.81 -1.28 -3.24
CA ALA A 56 -3.17 -0.07 -3.75
C ALA A 56 -1.82 0.21 -3.06
N VAL A 57 -1.75 0.05 -1.74
CA VAL A 57 -0.50 0.20 -0.97
C VAL A 57 0.57 -0.79 -1.44
N LEU A 58 0.20 -2.06 -1.65
CA LEU A 58 1.11 -3.08 -2.15
C LEU A 58 1.57 -2.81 -3.59
N ASP A 59 0.67 -2.33 -4.45
CA ASP A 59 0.99 -1.97 -5.83
C ASP A 59 1.99 -0.80 -5.87
N ILE A 60 1.82 0.22 -5.02
CA ILE A 60 2.78 1.33 -4.85
C ILE A 60 4.14 0.82 -4.35
N GLN A 61 4.15 0.00 -3.29
CA GLN A 61 5.38 -0.57 -2.76
C GLN A 61 6.12 -1.40 -3.82
N THR A 62 5.40 -2.20 -4.60
CA THR A 62 5.98 -3.01 -5.67
C THR A 62 6.58 -2.13 -6.76
N ALA A 63 5.84 -1.13 -7.24
CA ALA A 63 6.34 -0.21 -8.26
C ALA A 63 7.63 0.51 -7.83
N VAL A 64 7.72 0.92 -6.56
CA VAL A 64 8.88 1.66 -6.05
C VAL A 64 10.04 0.74 -5.70
N THR A 65 9.81 -0.45 -5.16
CA THR A 65 10.89 -1.33 -4.65
C THR A 65 11.35 -2.42 -5.63
N SER A 66 10.57 -2.76 -6.66
CA SER A 66 10.93 -3.84 -7.59
C SER A 66 12.10 -3.46 -8.50
N PRO A 67 13.18 -4.25 -8.58
CA PRO A 67 14.33 -3.99 -9.43
C PRO A 67 13.96 -3.99 -10.91
N GLU A 68 14.59 -3.08 -11.66
CA GLU A 68 14.39 -3.00 -13.11
C GLU A 68 15.15 -4.13 -13.80
N ARG A 69 14.51 -4.74 -14.81
CA ARG A 69 15.17 -5.71 -15.68
C ARG A 69 16.22 -4.95 -16.49
N ARG A 70 17.48 -5.44 -16.53
CA ARG A 70 18.52 -4.85 -17.36
C ARG A 70 18.04 -4.87 -18.83
N VAL A 71 17.76 -3.70 -19.40
CA VAL A 71 17.59 -3.55 -20.85
C VAL A 71 18.98 -3.60 -21.47
N GLU A 72 19.38 -4.76 -21.97
CA GLU A 72 20.54 -4.89 -22.84
C GLU A 72 20.18 -4.23 -24.18
N ASN A 73 20.52 -2.94 -24.30
CA ASN A 73 20.59 -2.30 -25.61
C ASN A 73 21.81 -2.90 -26.31
N GLY A 74 21.55 -3.82 -27.23
CA GLY A 74 22.56 -4.46 -28.07
C GLY A 74 23.27 -3.50 -29.02
#